data_AF-A0AAW0FAE7-F1
#
_entry.id   AF-A0AAW0FAE7-F1
#
_cell.length_a   1.000
_cell.length_b   1.000
_cell.length_c   1.000
_cell.angle_alpha   90.00
_cell.angle_beta   90.00
_cell.angle_gamma   90.00
#
_symmetry.space_group_name_H-M   'P 1'
#
loop_
_entity.id
_entity.type
_entity.pdbx_description
1 polymer ?
#
loop_
_entity_poly.entity_id
_entity_poly.type
_entity_poly.pdbx_seq_one_letter_code
_entity_poly.pdbx_strand_id
1 'polypeptide(L)'
;MCKKNNISIPSNTARGGEHGYFSRLGYRDLHARRVAAARYMEDAEEWTSEWSQVIRVKVGAFLVDALMDIATVTRTAVDKRTGDMVSEDQPAFVHSYEYQRGRKLGVITLNNMVVERIAKDSVRETLHPRHLPMLVKPKPWLGHNEGGYLYNKVSVMRYKESTEQQIYLRQASNLGNVELVYAALDVLGTTPWQINRDVFEVVLKVWNSGERFHKVPPAVFDRTEPVKPENSDFDPKAKAVYLTRMKAYQNDKANNHSERCNVNYKVEIARTFLGDTFYFPHNVDFRGRAYPLPPHLNHIGDDLSRGLLKFGESKPLGERGLRWLKIHFVQFVWFRQS
;
A
#
# COMPACT_ATOMS: atom_id res chain seq x y z
N MET A 1 -18.09 -11.89 -38.53
CA MET A 1 -16.71 -11.50 -38.16
C MET A 1 -16.66 -10.41 -37.06
N CYS A 2 -17.41 -10.55 -35.95
CA CYS A 2 -17.30 -9.67 -34.76
C CYS A 2 -17.71 -10.44 -33.49
N LYS A 3 -17.07 -11.60 -33.24
CA LYS A 3 -17.40 -12.47 -32.08
C LYS A 3 -16.22 -12.82 -31.18
N LYS A 4 -15.00 -12.31 -31.43
CA LYS A 4 -13.82 -12.76 -30.68
C LYS A 4 -13.45 -11.90 -29.47
N ASN A 5 -13.79 -10.61 -29.42
CA ASN A 5 -13.26 -9.73 -28.36
C ASN A 5 -14.29 -9.19 -27.36
N ASN A 6 -15.59 -9.57 -27.45
CA ASN A 6 -16.70 -9.29 -26.51
C ASN A 6 -16.77 -7.92 -25.77
N ILE A 7 -16.03 -6.89 -26.21
CA ILE A 7 -16.08 -5.54 -25.64
C ILE A 7 -17.37 -4.89 -26.15
N SER A 8 -18.35 -4.68 -25.27
CA SER A 8 -19.60 -4.03 -25.65
C SER A 8 -19.37 -2.53 -25.88
N ILE A 9 -20.15 -1.91 -26.76
CA ILE A 9 -20.30 -0.45 -26.78
C ILE A 9 -21.45 -0.16 -25.82
N PRO A 10 -21.29 0.76 -24.83
CA PRO A 10 -22.42 1.23 -24.04
C PRO A 10 -23.50 1.73 -25.00
N SER A 11 -24.60 1.00 -25.14
CA SER A 11 -25.74 1.43 -25.94
C SER A 11 -26.39 2.55 -25.17
N ASN A 12 -25.95 3.79 -25.41
CA ASN A 12 -26.63 4.94 -24.87
C ASN A 12 -27.94 5.06 -25.66
N THR A 13 -28.99 4.37 -25.19
CA THR A 13 -30.37 4.75 -25.49
C THR A 13 -30.62 6.05 -24.76
N ALA A 14 -30.00 7.13 -25.24
CA ALA A 14 -30.37 8.47 -24.85
C ALA A 14 -31.87 8.59 -25.16
N ARG A 15 -32.70 8.64 -24.11
CA ARG A 15 -34.05 9.16 -24.25
C ARG A 15 -33.86 10.56 -24.84
N GLY A 16 -34.57 10.86 -25.93
CA GLY A 16 -34.41 12.12 -26.65
C GLY A 16 -34.45 13.29 -25.68
N GLY A 17 -33.35 14.05 -25.60
CA GLY A 17 -33.23 15.25 -24.76
C GLY A 17 -32.05 15.27 -23.78
N GLU A 18 -31.47 14.13 -23.41
CA GLU A 18 -30.31 14.12 -22.51
C GLU A 18 -28.98 14.19 -23.28
N HIS A 19 -28.30 15.34 -23.22
CA HIS A 19 -26.90 15.45 -23.60
C HIS A 19 -26.04 14.65 -22.61
N GLY A 20 -25.89 13.35 -22.85
CA GLY A 20 -24.87 12.56 -22.16
C GLY A 20 -23.50 13.22 -22.34
N TYR A 21 -22.74 13.35 -21.26
CA TYR A 21 -21.43 14.03 -21.21
C TYR A 21 -20.41 13.49 -22.22
N PHE A 22 -20.62 12.29 -22.77
CA PHE A 22 -19.79 11.69 -23.82
C PHE A 22 -20.53 11.64 -25.15
N SER A 23 -19.94 12.25 -26.17
CA SER A 23 -20.44 12.15 -27.54
C SER A 23 -20.38 10.71 -28.04
N ARG A 24 -21.27 10.33 -28.97
CA ARG A 24 -21.26 9.01 -29.64
C ARG A 24 -19.90 8.71 -30.29
N LEU A 25 -19.17 9.75 -30.71
CA LEU A 25 -17.80 9.67 -31.23
C LEU A 25 -16.80 9.25 -30.14
N GLY A 26 -16.89 9.83 -28.94
CA GLY A 26 -16.03 9.47 -27.81
C GLY A 26 -16.17 7.99 -27.41
N TYR A 27 -17.40 7.46 -27.39
CA TYR A 27 -17.63 6.03 -27.13
C TYR A 27 -17.03 5.11 -28.21
N ARG A 28 -17.10 5.51 -29.48
CA ARG A 28 -16.52 4.73 -30.58
C ARG A 28 -14.99 4.71 -30.55
N ASP A 29 -14.38 5.86 -30.26
CA ASP A 29 -12.92 5.95 -30.12
C ASP A 29 -12.41 5.13 -28.94
N LEU A 30 -13.07 5.23 -27.78
CA LEU A 30 -12.76 4.41 -26.61
C LEU A 30 -12.85 2.91 -26.92
N HIS A 31 -13.92 2.49 -27.60
CA HIS A 31 -14.09 1.10 -28.02
C HIS A 31 -12.97 0.65 -28.97
N ALA A 32 -12.61 1.46 -29.97
CA ALA A 32 -11.55 1.14 -30.93
C ALA A 32 -10.19 0.93 -30.23
N ARG A 33 -9.83 1.81 -29.28
CA ARG A 33 -8.59 1.68 -28.49
C ARG A 33 -8.53 0.38 -27.70
N ARG A 34 -9.65 -0.05 -27.11
CA ARG A 34 -9.71 -1.26 -26.28
C ARG A 34 -9.73 -2.53 -27.12
N VAL A 35 -10.38 -2.52 -28.29
CA VAL A 35 -10.28 -3.62 -29.26
C VAL A 35 -8.84 -3.79 -29.75
N ALA A 36 -8.12 -2.68 -30.00
CA ALA A 36 -6.71 -2.74 -30.36
C ALA A 36 -5.88 -3.35 -29.21
N ALA A 37 -6.06 -2.87 -27.97
CA ALA A 37 -5.37 -3.41 -26.80
C ALA A 37 -5.62 -4.92 -26.58
N ALA A 38 -6.86 -5.39 -26.79
CA ALA A 38 -7.21 -6.81 -26.67
C ALA A 38 -6.42 -7.69 -27.65
N ARG A 39 -6.26 -7.25 -28.90
CA ARG A 39 -5.50 -7.99 -29.91
C ARG A 39 -4.02 -8.17 -29.54
N TYR A 40 -3.43 -7.21 -28.84
CA TYR A 40 -2.03 -7.29 -28.40
C TYR A 40 -1.81 -8.19 -27.17
N MET A 41 -2.86 -8.51 -26.41
CA MET A 41 -2.74 -9.27 -25.15
C MET A 41 -2.93 -10.77 -25.28
N GLU A 42 -3.67 -11.23 -26.30
CA GLU A 42 -3.91 -12.66 -26.54
C GLU A 42 -2.59 -13.44 -26.77
N ASP A 43 -1.51 -12.77 -27.16
CA ASP A 43 -0.23 -13.39 -27.51
C ASP A 43 0.69 -13.69 -26.29
N ALA A 44 0.31 -13.32 -25.06
CA ALA A 44 1.25 -13.24 -23.92
C ALA A 44 0.91 -14.05 -22.65
N GLU A 45 -0.19 -14.80 -22.59
CA GLU A 45 -0.58 -15.51 -21.34
C GLU A 45 -0.24 -17.01 -21.36
N GLU A 46 0.75 -17.41 -20.57
CA GLU A 46 0.95 -18.80 -20.15
C GLU A 46 -0.13 -19.19 -19.11
N TRP A 47 -0.83 -20.30 -19.37
CA TRP A 47 -1.90 -20.80 -18.50
C TRP A 47 -1.32 -21.63 -17.35
N THR A 48 -1.53 -21.16 -16.11
CA THR A 48 -1.33 -21.97 -14.90
C THR A 48 -2.64 -22.09 -14.12
N SER A 49 -3.02 -23.31 -13.74
CA SER A 49 -4.21 -23.55 -12.91
C SER A 49 -4.03 -23.05 -11.48
N GLU A 50 -5.08 -22.47 -10.90
CA GLU A 50 -5.02 -21.93 -9.53
C GLU A 50 -4.96 -23.05 -8.48
N TRP A 51 -4.05 -22.93 -7.51
CA TRP A 51 -4.02 -23.84 -6.35
C TRP A 51 -5.28 -23.69 -5.50
N SER A 52 -5.84 -24.82 -5.06
CA SER A 52 -6.92 -24.84 -4.07
C SER A 52 -6.45 -24.28 -2.73
N GLN A 53 -7.39 -23.81 -1.90
CA GLN A 53 -7.07 -23.29 -0.57
C GLN A 53 -6.34 -24.32 0.29
N VAL A 54 -6.71 -25.60 0.19
CA VAL A 54 -6.06 -26.69 0.93
C VAL A 54 -4.60 -26.85 0.51
N ILE A 55 -4.30 -26.79 -0.79
CA ILE A 55 -2.92 -26.88 -1.30
C ILE A 55 -2.12 -25.67 -0.82
N ARG A 56 -2.67 -24.45 -0.95
CA ARG A 56 -2.00 -23.22 -0.47
C ARG A 56 -1.64 -23.30 1.02
N VAL A 57 -2.56 -23.80 1.85
CA VAL A 57 -2.32 -23.95 3.29
C VAL A 57 -1.25 -25.01 3.57
N LYS A 58 -1.31 -26.17 2.92
CA LYS A 58 -0.32 -27.25 3.13
C LYS A 58 1.08 -26.83 2.70
N VAL A 59 1.21 -26.25 1.51
CA VAL A 59 2.50 -25.77 1.00
C VAL A 59 3.02 -24.61 1.85
N GLY A 60 2.15 -23.66 2.20
CA GLY A 60 2.52 -22.53 3.06
C GLY A 60 2.99 -22.98 4.44
N ALA A 61 2.27 -23.91 5.08
CA ALA A 61 2.66 -24.48 6.36
C ALA A 61 4.02 -25.19 6.28
N PHE A 62 4.23 -26.04 5.27
CA PHE A 62 5.50 -26.73 5.07
C PHE A 62 6.69 -25.76 4.91
N LEU A 63 6.52 -24.71 4.10
CA LEU A 63 7.58 -23.72 3.88
C LEU A 63 7.89 -22.90 5.13
N VAL A 64 6.87 -22.55 5.91
CA VAL A 64 7.05 -21.84 7.18
C VAL A 64 7.72 -22.73 8.19
N ASP A 65 7.31 -23.99 8.32
CA ASP A 65 7.89 -24.97 9.24
C ASP A 65 9.39 -25.19 8.93
N ALA A 66 9.71 -25.44 7.66
CA ALA A 66 11.10 -25.58 7.21
C ALA A 66 11.95 -24.33 7.47
N LEU A 67 11.37 -23.12 7.35
CA LEU A 67 12.07 -21.88 7.69
C LEU A 67 12.31 -21.77 9.19
N MET A 68 11.33 -22.13 10.02
CA MET A 68 11.42 -22.06 11.48
C MET A 68 12.45 -23.05 12.03
N ASP A 69 12.58 -24.23 11.43
CA ASP A 69 13.56 -25.24 11.82
C ASP A 69 15.01 -24.83 11.55
N ILE A 70 15.23 -24.03 10.50
CA ILE A 70 16.59 -23.68 10.04
C ILE A 70 17.03 -22.30 10.56
N ALA A 71 16.10 -21.34 10.68
CA ALA A 71 16.45 -19.97 10.97
C ALA A 71 16.81 -19.76 12.45
N THR A 72 18.09 -19.54 12.72
CA THR A 72 18.63 -19.20 14.05
C THR A 72 19.30 -17.83 14.05
N VAL A 73 19.40 -17.23 15.23
CA VAL A 73 20.09 -15.96 15.48
C VAL A 73 20.97 -16.10 16.70
N THR A 74 22.24 -15.75 16.53
CA THR A 74 23.20 -15.69 17.61
C THR A 74 22.96 -14.45 18.47
N ARG A 75 22.62 -14.66 19.73
CA ARG A 75 22.44 -13.59 20.72
C ARG A 75 23.63 -13.58 21.66
N THR A 76 24.28 -12.42 21.77
CA THR A 76 25.31 -12.17 22.78
C THR A 76 24.69 -11.47 23.98
N ALA A 77 24.93 -12.00 25.17
CA ALA A 77 24.49 -11.42 26.43
C ALA A 77 25.58 -11.56 27.49
N VAL A 78 25.67 -10.59 28.39
CA VAL A 78 26.58 -10.66 29.54
C VAL A 78 25.89 -11.47 30.64
N ASP A 79 26.53 -12.55 31.10
CA ASP A 79 26.02 -13.32 32.24
C ASP A 79 26.06 -12.42 33.49
N LYS A 80 24.91 -12.25 34.14
CA LYS A 80 24.75 -11.41 35.34
C LYS A 80 25.56 -11.91 36.53
N ARG A 81 25.98 -13.17 36.54
CA ARG A 81 26.69 -13.80 37.66
C ARG A 81 28.20 -13.82 37.46
N THR A 82 28.70 -14.04 36.25
CA THR A 82 30.14 -14.17 35.98
C THR A 82 30.73 -12.94 35.28
N GLY A 83 29.91 -12.09 34.65
CA GLY A 83 30.37 -10.92 33.89
C GLY A 83 30.94 -11.27 32.51
N ASP A 84 30.96 -12.55 32.13
CA ASP A 84 31.48 -13.00 30.84
C ASP A 84 30.45 -12.80 29.72
N MET A 85 30.94 -12.56 28.51
CA MET A 85 30.09 -12.54 27.32
C MET A 85 29.76 -13.97 26.90
N VAL A 86 28.49 -14.33 27.01
CA VAL A 86 27.96 -15.62 26.55
C VAL A 86 27.22 -15.39 25.23
N SER A 87 27.51 -16.24 24.25
CA SER A 87 26.83 -16.25 22.97
C SER A 87 26.00 -17.52 22.87
N GLU A 88 24.70 -17.39 22.58
CA GLU A 88 23.77 -18.50 22.42
C GLU A 88 23.03 -18.37 21.10
N ASP A 89 22.90 -19.49 20.36
CA ASP A 89 22.07 -19.54 19.18
C ASP A 89 20.61 -19.82 19.57
N GLN A 90 19.72 -18.90 19.21
CA GLN A 90 18.30 -19.00 19.51
C GLN A 90 17.50 -19.08 18.20
N PRO A 91 16.34 -19.75 18.17
CA PRO A 91 15.49 -19.74 16.99
C PRO A 91 15.04 -18.30 16.65
N ALA A 92 15.06 -17.96 15.36
CA ALA A 92 14.66 -16.67 14.85
C ALA A 92 13.13 -16.46 14.97
N PHE A 93 12.37 -17.55 14.91
CA PHE A 93 10.92 -17.59 14.94
C PHE A 93 10.45 -18.61 15.99
N VAL A 94 9.41 -18.28 16.74
CA VAL A 94 8.82 -19.18 17.75
C VAL A 94 7.32 -19.26 17.52
N HIS A 95 6.79 -20.48 17.44
CA HIS A 95 5.35 -20.70 17.40
C HIS A 95 4.83 -20.76 18.84
N SER A 96 3.93 -19.84 19.18
CA SER A 96 3.33 -19.75 20.50
C SER A 96 1.82 -19.58 20.38
N TYR A 97 1.11 -19.67 21.52
CA TYR A 97 -0.33 -19.51 21.55
C TYR A 97 -0.70 -18.32 22.41
N GLU A 98 -1.50 -17.42 21.85
CA GLU A 98 -2.05 -16.28 22.55
C GLU A 98 -3.57 -16.40 22.68
N TYR A 99 -4.10 -15.97 23.81
CA TYR A 99 -5.55 -15.87 24.02
C TYR A 99 -6.02 -14.47 23.63
N GLN A 100 -6.68 -14.35 22.49
CA GLN A 100 -7.37 -13.12 22.12
C GLN A 100 -8.89 -13.32 22.19
N ARG A 101 -9.56 -12.47 22.97
CA ARG A 101 -11.02 -12.50 23.16
C ARG A 101 -11.56 -13.89 23.54
N GLY A 102 -10.83 -14.59 24.41
CA GLY A 102 -11.18 -15.94 24.89
C GLY A 102 -10.92 -17.08 23.90
N ARG A 103 -10.38 -16.82 22.71
CA ARG A 103 -9.99 -17.84 21.73
C ARG A 103 -8.47 -18.01 21.70
N LYS A 104 -8.02 -19.27 21.71
CA LYS A 104 -6.61 -19.63 21.55
C LYS A 104 -6.22 -19.50 20.07
N LEU A 105 -5.31 -18.59 19.76
CA LEU A 105 -4.77 -18.36 18.42
C LEU A 105 -3.30 -18.76 18.39
N GLY A 106 -2.89 -19.51 17.36
CA GLY A 106 -1.47 -19.75 17.09
C GLY A 106 -0.85 -18.49 16.47
N VAL A 107 0.25 -18.04 17.04
CA VAL A 107 0.99 -16.86 16.58
C VAL A 107 2.46 -17.23 16.41
N ILE A 108 3.07 -16.73 15.33
CA ILE A 108 4.50 -16.83 15.11
C ILE A 108 5.12 -15.54 15.59
N THR A 109 5.95 -15.62 16.63
CA THR A 109 6.66 -14.49 17.21
C THR A 109 8.09 -14.46 16.71
N LEU A 110 8.59 -13.25 16.44
CA LEU A 110 9.95 -13.00 16.00
C LEU A 110 10.85 -12.82 17.22
N ASN A 111 12.08 -13.32 17.15
CA ASN A 111 13.11 -13.00 18.13
C ASN A 111 13.40 -11.48 18.09
N ASN A 112 13.58 -10.85 19.26
CA ASN A 112 13.82 -9.40 19.36
C ASN A 112 15.01 -8.94 18.51
N MET A 113 16.06 -9.77 18.35
CA MET A 113 17.20 -9.43 17.49
C MET A 113 16.80 -9.30 16.01
N VAL A 114 15.86 -10.13 15.54
CA VAL A 114 15.32 -10.04 14.18
C VAL A 114 14.47 -8.78 14.04
N VAL A 115 13.63 -8.48 15.04
CA VAL A 115 12.80 -7.27 15.05
C VAL A 115 13.66 -6.01 14.98
N GLU A 116 14.73 -5.94 15.77
CA GLU A 116 15.66 -4.81 15.76
C GLU A 116 16.43 -4.68 14.45
N ARG A 117 16.81 -5.80 13.81
CA ARG A 117 17.44 -5.79 12.49
C ARG A 117 16.47 -5.30 11.41
N ILE A 118 15.27 -5.86 11.32
CA ILE A 118 14.22 -5.42 10.38
C ILE A 118 13.91 -3.92 10.52
N ALA A 119 13.97 -3.39 11.74
CA ALA A 119 13.75 -1.96 12.01
C ALA A 119 14.88 -1.05 11.49
N LYS A 120 16.11 -1.58 11.38
CA LYS A 120 17.32 -0.84 10.98
C LYS A 120 17.72 -1.06 9.53
N ASP A 121 17.48 -2.26 9.00
CA ASP A 121 17.94 -2.69 7.69
C ASP A 121 17.25 -1.91 6.57
N SER A 122 17.96 -1.74 5.45
CA SER A 122 17.44 -0.98 4.32
C SER A 122 16.26 -1.73 3.70
N VAL A 123 15.19 -0.98 3.44
CA VAL A 123 13.94 -1.50 2.88
C VAL A 123 14.12 -2.11 1.49
N ARG A 124 15.27 -1.88 0.85
CA ARG A 124 15.66 -2.46 -0.44
C ARG A 124 15.75 -3.99 -0.41
N GLU A 125 16.02 -4.58 0.76
CA GLU A 125 16.08 -6.04 0.96
C GLU A 125 14.72 -6.65 1.35
N THR A 126 13.76 -5.82 1.81
CA THR A 126 12.46 -6.27 2.35
C THR A 126 11.24 -5.86 1.53
N LEU A 127 11.38 -4.94 0.56
CA LEU A 127 10.30 -4.57 -0.36
C LEU A 127 9.99 -5.71 -1.32
N HIS A 128 8.90 -6.43 -1.08
CA HIS A 128 8.35 -7.32 -2.09
C HIS A 128 7.92 -6.47 -3.32
N PRO A 129 8.47 -6.73 -4.53
CA PRO A 129 8.18 -5.95 -5.74
C PRO A 129 6.73 -6.03 -6.26
N ARG A 130 5.83 -6.71 -5.55
CA ARG A 130 4.49 -7.02 -6.05
C ARG A 130 3.63 -5.77 -6.24
N HIS A 131 3.88 -4.71 -5.49
CA HIS A 131 3.00 -3.53 -5.47
C HIS A 131 3.74 -2.19 -5.54
N LEU A 132 4.79 -2.09 -6.35
CA LEU A 132 5.45 -0.82 -6.66
C LEU A 132 4.79 -0.10 -7.84
N PRO A 133 4.98 1.23 -7.98
CA PRO A 133 4.59 1.95 -9.18
C PRO A 133 5.22 1.34 -10.45
N MET A 134 4.53 1.47 -11.58
CA MET A 134 5.03 0.95 -12.86
C MET A 134 5.89 2.00 -13.56
N LEU A 135 7.06 1.62 -14.07
CA LEU A 135 7.91 2.49 -14.91
C LEU A 135 7.33 2.68 -16.33
N VAL A 136 6.41 1.81 -16.72
CA VAL A 136 5.70 1.86 -18.00
C VAL A 136 4.21 2.05 -17.76
N LYS A 137 3.49 2.48 -18.81
CA LYS A 137 2.04 2.64 -18.74
C LYS A 137 1.37 1.31 -18.34
N PRO A 138 0.37 1.34 -17.44
CA PRO A 138 -0.36 0.14 -17.05
C PRO A 138 -1.01 -0.60 -18.22
N LYS A 139 -1.17 -1.91 -18.05
CA LYS A 139 -2.01 -2.75 -18.89
C LYS A 139 -3.45 -2.18 -18.84
N PRO A 140 -4.06 -1.80 -19.97
CA PRO A 140 -5.44 -1.32 -19.95
C PRO A 140 -6.37 -2.43 -19.44
N TRP A 141 -7.44 -2.03 -18.75
CA TRP A 141 -8.44 -2.95 -18.23
C TRP A 141 -9.31 -3.48 -19.37
N LEU A 142 -9.23 -4.79 -19.62
CA LEU A 142 -10.04 -5.50 -20.62
C LEU A 142 -11.03 -6.47 -20.00
N GLY A 143 -10.79 -6.89 -18.75
CA GLY A 143 -11.67 -7.79 -18.03
C GLY A 143 -11.50 -7.65 -16.52
N HIS A 144 -12.32 -8.38 -15.76
CA HIS A 144 -12.34 -8.30 -14.30
C HIS A 144 -11.01 -8.63 -13.59
N ASN A 145 -10.10 -9.35 -14.24
CA ASN A 145 -8.78 -9.76 -13.76
C ASN A 145 -7.66 -9.48 -14.81
N GLU A 146 -7.97 -8.69 -15.83
CA GLU A 146 -7.09 -8.39 -16.96
C GLU A 146 -6.88 -6.88 -17.07
N GLY A 147 -5.82 -6.39 -16.43
CA GLY A 147 -5.46 -4.97 -16.42
C GLY A 147 -4.55 -4.61 -15.25
N GLY A 148 -4.07 -3.37 -15.21
CA GLY A 148 -3.13 -2.90 -14.19
C GLY A 148 -1.69 -3.31 -14.47
N TYR A 149 -1.16 -4.30 -13.73
CA TYR A 149 0.21 -4.76 -13.92
C TYR A 149 0.37 -5.62 -15.18
N LEU A 150 1.60 -5.74 -15.69
CA LEU A 150 1.89 -6.54 -16.88
C LEU A 150 1.76 -8.05 -16.60
N TYR A 151 2.36 -8.51 -15.50
CA TYR A 151 2.47 -9.94 -15.17
C TYR A 151 1.61 -10.34 -13.97
N ASN A 152 1.51 -9.48 -12.96
CA ASN A 152 0.75 -9.79 -11.74
C ASN A 152 -0.75 -9.61 -11.99
N LYS A 153 -1.50 -10.72 -12.00
CA LYS A 153 -2.96 -10.67 -12.12
C LYS A 153 -3.56 -10.01 -10.88
N VAL A 154 -4.36 -8.98 -11.13
CA VAL A 154 -5.06 -8.20 -10.10
C VAL A 154 -6.52 -8.05 -10.50
N SER A 155 -7.43 -8.13 -9.53
CA SER A 155 -8.83 -7.88 -9.82
C SER A 155 -9.11 -6.38 -9.89
N VAL A 156 -9.97 -5.99 -10.83
CA VAL A 156 -10.44 -4.62 -11.02
C VAL A 156 -11.22 -4.09 -9.81
N MET A 157 -11.86 -4.98 -9.04
CA MET A 157 -12.61 -4.61 -7.84
C MET A 157 -11.99 -5.29 -6.61
N ARG A 158 -11.83 -4.54 -5.54
CA ARG A 158 -11.47 -5.05 -4.21
C ARG A 158 -12.73 -5.62 -3.57
N TYR A 159 -12.73 -6.92 -3.31
CA TYR A 159 -13.74 -7.61 -2.51
C TYR A 159 -13.05 -8.35 -1.36
N LYS A 160 -13.64 -8.27 -0.16
CA LYS A 160 -13.12 -8.95 1.03
C LYS A 160 -13.90 -10.23 1.22
N GLU A 161 -13.33 -11.36 0.78
CA GLU A 161 -13.85 -12.72 1.05
C GLU A 161 -15.30 -12.98 0.60
N SER A 162 -15.85 -12.14 -0.29
CA SER A 162 -17.19 -12.30 -0.84
C SER A 162 -17.13 -12.95 -2.22
N THR A 163 -17.41 -14.26 -2.27
CA THR A 163 -17.53 -15.02 -3.52
C THR A 163 -18.65 -14.47 -4.40
N GLU A 164 -19.74 -14.01 -3.80
CA GLU A 164 -20.88 -13.43 -4.50
C GLU A 164 -20.48 -12.17 -5.29
N GLN A 165 -19.77 -11.23 -4.66
CA GLN A 165 -19.26 -10.03 -5.33
C GLN A 165 -18.36 -10.37 -6.52
N GLN A 166 -17.51 -11.39 -6.38
CA GLN A 166 -16.64 -11.86 -7.43
C GLN A 166 -17.43 -12.44 -8.62
N ILE A 167 -18.46 -13.24 -8.36
CA ILE A 167 -19.31 -13.85 -9.39
C ILE A 167 -20.06 -12.77 -10.17
N TYR A 168 -20.72 -11.84 -9.48
CA TYR A 168 -21.46 -10.76 -10.13
C TYR A 168 -20.55 -9.84 -10.94
N LEU A 169 -19.36 -9.51 -10.43
CA LEU A 169 -18.37 -8.73 -11.17
C LEU A 169 -17.95 -9.43 -12.46
N ARG A 170 -17.64 -10.73 -12.39
CA ARG A 170 -17.27 -11.52 -13.55
C ARG A 170 -18.40 -11.54 -14.58
N GLN A 171 -19.63 -11.75 -14.14
CA GLN A 171 -20.79 -11.75 -15.03
C GLN A 171 -21.00 -10.36 -15.67
N ALA A 172 -20.92 -9.28 -14.89
CA ALA A 172 -21.05 -7.92 -15.40
C ALA A 172 -19.93 -7.56 -16.41
N SER A 173 -18.71 -8.02 -16.16
CA SER A 173 -17.56 -7.91 -17.07
C SER A 173 -17.80 -8.68 -18.37
N ASN A 174 -18.25 -9.93 -18.30
CA ASN A 174 -18.52 -10.76 -19.47
C ASN A 174 -19.65 -10.19 -20.36
N LEU A 175 -20.61 -9.50 -19.75
CA LEU A 175 -21.70 -8.79 -20.44
C LEU A 175 -21.26 -7.41 -20.98
N GLY A 176 -20.08 -6.92 -20.61
CA GLY A 176 -19.59 -5.60 -20.98
C GLY A 176 -20.36 -4.46 -20.30
N ASN A 177 -20.91 -4.65 -19.10
CA ASN A 177 -21.66 -3.60 -18.40
C ASN A 177 -20.76 -2.60 -17.67
N VAL A 178 -19.46 -2.91 -17.55
CA VAL A 178 -18.48 -2.16 -16.74
C VAL A 178 -17.38 -1.50 -17.59
N GLU A 179 -17.57 -1.43 -18.91
CA GLU A 179 -16.56 -0.90 -19.85
C GLU A 179 -16.19 0.57 -19.57
N LEU A 180 -17.13 1.37 -19.08
CA LEU A 180 -16.86 2.75 -18.69
C LEU A 180 -15.99 2.85 -17.43
N VAL A 181 -16.12 1.89 -16.51
CA VAL A 181 -15.28 1.83 -15.31
C VAL A 181 -13.85 1.52 -15.72
N TYR A 182 -13.66 0.55 -16.62
CA TYR A 182 -12.35 0.19 -17.16
C TYR A 182 -11.68 1.39 -17.84
N ALA A 183 -12.41 2.10 -18.70
CA ALA A 183 -11.91 3.30 -19.35
C ALA A 183 -11.49 4.41 -18.37
N ALA A 184 -12.28 4.65 -17.33
CA ALA A 184 -11.94 5.62 -16.30
C ALA A 184 -10.66 5.22 -15.54
N LEU A 185 -10.52 3.93 -15.20
CA LEU A 185 -9.32 3.41 -14.55
C LEU A 185 -8.07 3.51 -15.44
N ASP A 186 -8.21 3.31 -16.75
CA ASP A 186 -7.11 3.47 -17.71
C ASP A 186 -6.63 4.93 -17.78
N VAL A 187 -7.56 5.89 -17.79
CA VAL A 187 -7.21 7.32 -17.76
C VAL A 187 -6.47 7.68 -16.47
N LEU A 188 -6.96 7.22 -15.32
CA LEU A 188 -6.29 7.43 -14.03
C LEU A 188 -4.91 6.76 -14.00
N GLY A 189 -4.82 5.54 -14.53
CA GLY A 189 -3.60 4.75 -14.54
C GLY A 189 -2.51 5.25 -15.48
N THR A 190 -2.89 5.87 -16.60
CA THR A 190 -1.96 6.38 -17.61
C THR A 190 -1.43 7.79 -17.31
N THR A 191 -1.87 8.41 -16.21
CA THR A 191 -1.34 9.70 -15.76
C THR A 191 0.09 9.54 -15.25
N PRO A 192 1.09 10.22 -15.84
CA PRO A 192 2.49 10.10 -15.44
C PRO A 192 2.76 10.90 -14.15
N TRP A 193 3.58 10.33 -13.27
CA TRP A 193 4.03 10.92 -12.03
C TRP A 193 5.56 10.91 -11.94
N GLN A 194 6.10 11.85 -11.17
CA GLN A 194 7.52 11.95 -10.83
C GLN A 194 7.67 12.32 -9.36
N ILE A 195 8.83 11.98 -8.79
CA ILE A 195 9.20 12.46 -7.46
C ILE A 195 9.59 13.94 -7.53
N ASN A 196 9.05 14.72 -6.60
CA ASN A 196 9.45 16.10 -6.39
C ASN A 196 10.80 16.12 -5.66
N ARG A 197 11.89 16.28 -6.43
CA ARG A 197 13.27 16.27 -5.93
C ARG A 197 13.49 17.27 -4.79
N ASP A 198 13.00 18.50 -4.93
CA ASP A 198 13.23 19.54 -3.93
C ASP A 198 12.58 19.20 -2.58
N VAL A 199 11.36 18.66 -2.61
CA VAL A 199 10.68 18.17 -1.41
C VAL A 199 11.35 16.92 -0.85
N PHE A 200 11.77 16.00 -1.72
CA PHE A 200 12.45 14.78 -1.31
C PHE A 200 13.75 15.07 -0.55
N GLU A 201 14.58 16.01 -1.02
CA GLU A 201 15.81 16.40 -0.33
C GLU A 201 15.55 16.98 1.07
N VAL A 202 14.48 17.77 1.24
CA VAL A 202 14.08 18.29 2.56
C VAL A 202 13.61 17.15 3.46
N VAL A 203 12.77 16.25 2.95
CA VAL A 203 12.29 15.07 3.69
C VAL A 203 13.47 14.19 4.11
N LEU A 204 14.45 13.98 3.24
CA LEU A 204 15.62 13.16 3.53
C LEU A 204 16.50 13.78 4.62
N LYS A 205 16.72 15.10 4.59
CA LYS A 205 17.43 15.82 5.66
C LYS A 205 16.74 15.64 7.01
N VAL A 206 15.43 15.85 7.05
CA VAL A 206 14.62 15.66 8.27
C VAL A 206 14.67 14.20 8.74
N TRP A 207 14.52 13.25 7.83
CA TRP A 207 14.54 11.82 8.16
C TRP A 207 15.88 11.38 8.77
N ASN A 208 16.99 11.85 8.20
CA ASN A 208 18.34 11.53 8.66
C ASN A 208 18.71 12.23 9.98
N SER A 209 18.09 13.37 10.30
CA SER A 209 18.27 14.00 11.62
C SER A 209 17.76 13.12 12.77
N GLY A 210 16.77 12.26 12.51
CA GLY A 210 16.14 11.43 13.52
C GLY A 210 15.21 12.18 14.48
N GLU A 211 15.09 13.51 14.34
CA GLU A 211 14.21 14.33 15.17
C GLU A 211 12.75 14.27 14.71
N ARG A 212 11.83 14.63 15.61
CA ARG A 212 10.41 14.73 15.25
C ARG A 212 10.21 15.98 14.40
N PHE A 213 9.55 15.82 13.26
CA PHE A 213 9.11 16.95 12.44
C PHE A 213 7.69 16.76 11.95
N HIS A 214 6.75 17.50 12.55
CA HIS A 214 5.32 17.41 12.24
C HIS A 214 4.82 15.94 12.31
N LYS A 215 4.43 15.37 11.16
CA LYS A 215 3.95 13.98 11.03
C LYS A 215 5.05 12.97 10.78
N VAL A 216 6.31 13.40 10.64
CA VAL A 216 7.47 12.51 10.55
C VAL A 216 7.85 12.09 11.98
N PRO A 217 7.78 10.78 12.31
CA PRO A 217 8.07 10.29 13.65
C PRO A 217 9.58 10.27 13.93
N PRO A 218 10.02 10.58 15.16
CA PRO A 218 11.42 10.56 15.56
C PRO A 218 11.98 9.13 15.58
N ALA A 219 13.32 9.03 15.51
CA ALA A 219 14.05 7.77 15.57
C ALA A 219 14.01 7.15 16.97
N VAL A 220 14.22 7.99 17.98
CA VAL A 220 14.06 7.63 19.39
C VAL A 220 12.70 8.13 19.83
N PHE A 221 11.94 7.28 20.53
CA PHE A 221 10.65 7.68 21.06
C PHE A 221 10.84 8.79 22.10
N ASP A 222 10.13 9.90 21.91
CA ASP A 222 10.35 11.18 22.60
C ASP A 222 9.54 11.33 23.88
N ARG A 223 8.64 10.40 24.19
CA ARG A 223 7.89 10.40 25.46
C ARG A 223 8.66 9.62 26.52
N THR A 224 8.61 10.11 27.75
CA THR A 224 9.19 9.44 28.90
C THR A 224 8.35 8.26 29.36
N GLU A 225 9.00 7.19 29.77
CA GLU A 225 8.33 6.04 30.39
C GLU A 225 7.65 6.45 31.71
N PRO A 226 6.39 6.07 31.94
CA PRO A 226 5.71 6.33 33.21
C PRO A 226 6.47 5.71 34.38
N VAL A 227 6.74 6.51 35.42
CA VAL A 227 7.41 6.03 36.63
C VAL A 227 6.41 5.26 37.50
N LYS A 228 6.84 4.10 38.03
CA LYS A 228 6.06 3.31 39.01
C LYS A 228 5.89 4.15 40.30
N PRO A 229 4.66 4.46 40.74
CA PRO A 229 4.44 5.19 41.99
C PRO A 229 4.92 4.34 43.19
N GLU A 230 5.57 4.95 44.18
CA GLU A 230 6.04 4.26 45.40
C GLU A 230 4.88 3.58 46.16
N ASN A 231 3.69 4.19 46.14
CA ASN A 231 2.50 3.68 46.81
C ASN A 231 1.74 2.61 46.00
N SER A 232 2.22 2.19 44.83
CA SER A 232 1.47 1.28 43.95
C SER A 232 1.25 -0.12 44.53
N ASP A 233 2.09 -0.51 45.48
CA ASP A 233 1.99 -1.83 46.12
C ASP A 233 0.94 -1.82 47.25
N PHE A 234 0.57 -0.63 47.75
CA PHE A 234 -0.38 -0.44 48.86
C PHE A 234 -1.72 0.20 48.43
N ASP A 235 -1.76 0.93 47.31
CA ASP A 235 -2.99 1.52 46.75
C ASP A 235 -3.37 0.88 45.39
N PRO A 236 -4.45 0.07 45.34
CA PRO A 236 -4.97 -0.49 44.09
C PRO A 236 -5.32 0.55 43.03
N LYS A 237 -5.73 1.76 43.42
CA LYS A 237 -6.09 2.84 42.49
C LYS A 237 -4.84 3.43 41.83
N ALA A 238 -3.80 3.72 42.61
CA ALA A 238 -2.50 4.14 42.08
C ALA A 238 -1.91 3.09 41.12
N LYS A 239 -2.02 1.79 41.45
CA LYS A 239 -1.60 0.70 40.57
C LYS A 239 -2.38 0.67 39.25
N ALA A 240 -3.71 0.81 39.31
CA ALA A 240 -4.55 0.83 38.11
C ALA A 240 -4.19 2.01 37.19
N VAL A 241 -4.02 3.21 37.75
CA VAL A 241 -3.62 4.41 36.98
C VAL A 241 -2.26 4.22 36.32
N TYR A 242 -1.28 3.66 37.05
CA TYR A 242 0.03 3.33 36.50
C TYR A 242 -0.06 2.33 35.34
N LEU A 243 -0.79 1.24 35.50
CA LEU A 243 -0.97 0.23 34.43
C LEU A 243 -1.65 0.82 33.19
N THR A 244 -2.65 1.70 33.37
CA THR A 244 -3.27 2.42 32.24
C THR A 244 -2.27 3.32 31.52
N ARG A 245 -1.47 4.09 32.26
CA ARG A 245 -0.42 4.95 31.69
C ARG A 245 0.66 4.15 30.97
N MET A 246 1.11 3.05 31.57
CA MET A 246 2.10 2.16 30.98
C MET A 246 1.59 1.52 29.69
N LYS A 247 0.33 1.07 29.68
CA LYS A 247 -0.31 0.54 28.47
C LYS A 247 -0.43 1.61 27.38
N ALA A 248 -0.79 2.84 27.73
CA ALA A 248 -0.84 3.94 26.78
C ALA A 248 0.56 4.24 26.20
N TYR A 249 1.58 4.31 27.04
CA TYR A 249 2.97 4.50 26.64
C TYR A 249 3.46 3.40 25.68
N GLN A 250 3.20 2.12 26.01
CA GLN A 250 3.56 0.98 25.15
C GLN A 250 2.84 1.06 23.78
N ASN A 251 1.55 1.41 23.77
CA ASN A 251 0.80 1.60 22.54
C ASN A 251 1.37 2.75 21.71
N ASP A 252 1.69 3.90 22.32
CA ASP A 252 2.25 5.05 21.62
C ASP A 252 3.64 4.74 21.04
N LYS A 253 4.46 4.00 21.78
CA LYS A 253 5.78 3.53 21.32
C LYS A 253 5.64 2.59 20.12
N ALA A 254 4.70 1.65 20.17
CA ALA A 254 4.39 0.75 19.06
C ALA A 254 3.88 1.52 17.83
N ASN A 255 2.97 2.49 18.04
CA ASN A 255 2.46 3.36 16.97
C ASN A 255 3.59 4.17 16.33
N ASN A 256 4.50 4.74 17.12
CA ASN A 256 5.66 5.47 16.60
C ASN A 256 6.54 4.58 15.73
N HIS A 257 6.78 3.34 16.16
CA HIS A 257 7.53 2.37 15.37
C HIS A 257 6.83 2.05 14.04
N SER A 258 5.52 1.77 14.05
CA SER A 258 4.73 1.52 12.83
C SER A 258 4.72 2.70 11.86
N GLU A 259 4.53 3.92 12.36
CA GLU A 259 4.59 5.14 11.54
C GLU A 259 5.99 5.35 10.97
N ARG A 260 7.04 5.05 11.74
CA ARG A 260 8.42 5.17 11.27
C ARG A 260 8.68 4.18 10.13
N CYS A 261 8.24 2.93 10.26
CA CYS A 261 8.31 1.96 9.18
C CYS A 261 7.55 2.42 7.93
N ASN A 262 6.35 2.98 8.09
CA ASN A 262 5.56 3.51 6.96
C ASN A 262 6.28 4.65 6.23
N VAL A 263 6.85 5.61 6.96
CA VAL A 263 7.64 6.69 6.36
C VAL A 263 8.90 6.15 5.68
N ASN A 264 9.58 5.19 6.30
CA ASN A 264 10.76 4.54 5.71
C ASN A 264 10.42 3.91 4.35
N TYR A 265 9.32 3.16 4.25
CA TYR A 265 8.83 2.62 2.98
C TYR A 265 8.60 3.70 1.93
N LYS A 266 7.97 4.83 2.28
CA LYS A 266 7.72 5.93 1.34
C LYS A 266 9.02 6.59 0.87
N VAL A 267 9.96 6.83 1.78
CA VAL A 267 11.26 7.45 1.46
C VAL A 267 12.08 6.54 0.55
N GLU A 268 12.13 5.24 0.83
CA GLU A 268 12.91 4.29 0.03
C GLU A 268 12.29 4.02 -1.35
N ILE A 269 10.95 3.99 -1.45
CA ILE A 269 10.28 3.98 -2.76
C ILE A 269 10.58 5.27 -3.51
N ALA A 270 10.41 6.44 -2.88
CA ALA A 270 10.70 7.73 -3.52
C ALA A 270 12.17 7.83 -3.98
N ARG A 271 13.12 7.31 -3.20
CA ARG A 271 14.53 7.22 -3.56
C ARG A 271 14.73 6.36 -4.81
N THR A 272 14.05 5.22 -4.87
CA THR A 272 14.18 4.25 -5.99
C THR A 272 13.67 4.83 -7.30
N PHE A 273 12.59 5.62 -7.27
CA PHE A 273 11.98 6.24 -8.46
C PHE A 273 12.48 7.68 -8.72
N LEU A 274 13.58 8.10 -8.08
CA LEU A 274 14.08 9.46 -8.22
C LEU A 274 14.69 9.67 -9.62
N GLY A 275 14.06 10.53 -10.41
CA GLY A 275 14.47 10.82 -11.80
C GLY A 275 13.66 10.04 -12.84
N ASP A 276 12.90 9.04 -12.43
CA ASP A 276 12.05 8.26 -13.32
C ASP A 276 10.63 8.83 -13.40
N THR A 277 9.99 8.59 -14.54
CA THR A 277 8.54 8.77 -14.70
C THR A 277 7.85 7.44 -14.47
N PHE A 278 6.86 7.43 -13.59
CA PHE A 278 6.13 6.22 -13.23
C PHE A 278 4.61 6.45 -13.20
N TYR A 279 3.89 5.34 -13.10
CA TYR A 279 2.44 5.27 -13.24
C TYR A 279 1.83 4.46 -12.10
N PHE A 280 0.63 4.87 -11.69
CA PHE A 280 -0.13 4.17 -10.66
C PHE A 280 -1.29 3.41 -11.31
N PRO A 281 -1.21 2.09 -11.53
CA PRO A 281 -2.40 1.35 -11.96
C PRO A 281 -3.47 1.45 -10.86
N HIS A 282 -4.75 1.59 -11.26
CA HIS A 282 -5.87 1.77 -10.32
C HIS A 282 -6.82 0.58 -10.36
N ASN A 283 -7.48 0.32 -9.24
CA ASN A 283 -8.65 -0.56 -9.13
C ASN A 283 -9.78 0.18 -8.39
N VAL A 284 -10.95 -0.45 -8.24
CA VAL A 284 -12.09 0.12 -7.49
C VAL A 284 -12.42 -0.68 -6.23
N ASP A 285 -13.11 -0.09 -5.27
CA ASP A 285 -13.85 -0.84 -4.25
C ASP A 285 -15.24 -1.29 -4.74
N PHE A 286 -15.98 -2.03 -3.92
CA PHE A 286 -17.34 -2.48 -4.23
C PHE A 286 -18.35 -1.35 -4.50
N ARG A 287 -18.00 -0.09 -4.18
CA ARG A 287 -18.81 1.11 -4.43
C ARG A 287 -18.39 1.85 -5.69
N GLY A 288 -17.33 1.41 -6.36
CA GLY A 288 -16.78 2.05 -7.57
C GLY A 288 -15.76 3.17 -7.30
N ARG A 289 -15.31 3.38 -6.05
CA ARG A 289 -14.27 4.38 -5.76
C ARG A 289 -12.91 3.87 -6.21
N ALA A 290 -12.20 4.67 -7.01
CA ALA A 290 -10.90 4.30 -7.54
C ALA A 290 -9.77 4.47 -6.50
N TYR A 291 -8.85 3.52 -6.47
CA TYR A 291 -7.67 3.51 -5.60
C TYR A 291 -6.45 3.01 -6.36
N PRO A 292 -5.27 3.63 -6.18
CA PRO A 292 -4.00 3.09 -6.65
C PRO A 292 -3.76 1.67 -6.11
N LEU A 293 -3.27 0.79 -6.96
CA LEU A 293 -2.83 -0.56 -6.60
C LEU A 293 -1.57 -0.53 -5.71
N PRO A 294 -0.54 0.30 -5.98
CA PRO A 294 0.58 0.48 -5.04
C PRO A 294 0.12 1.08 -3.70
N PRO A 295 0.24 0.36 -2.57
CA PRO A 295 -0.35 0.80 -1.30
C PRO A 295 0.53 1.78 -0.52
N HIS A 296 1.86 1.73 -0.70
CA HIS A 296 2.81 2.40 0.19
C HIS A 296 3.02 3.88 -0.14
N LEU A 297 3.37 4.20 -1.40
CA LEU A 297 3.52 5.56 -1.89
C LEU A 297 2.53 5.79 -3.03
N ASN A 298 1.55 6.67 -2.83
CA ASN A 298 0.60 7.08 -3.86
C ASN A 298 -0.05 8.44 -3.51
N HIS A 299 -0.73 9.04 -4.48
CA HIS A 299 -1.30 10.39 -4.34
C HIS A 299 -2.57 10.47 -3.47
N ILE A 300 -3.15 9.33 -3.05
CA ILE A 300 -4.26 9.28 -2.09
C ILE A 300 -3.73 9.22 -0.63
N GLY A 301 -2.43 9.00 -0.46
CA GLY A 301 -1.78 8.91 0.84
C GLY A 301 -1.80 10.21 1.65
N ASP A 302 -1.01 10.20 2.73
CA ASP A 302 -0.86 11.33 3.62
C ASP A 302 -0.17 12.54 2.97
N ASP A 303 -0.02 13.62 3.75
CA ASP A 303 0.60 14.86 3.31
C ASP A 303 2.01 14.66 2.73
N LEU A 304 2.80 13.78 3.37
CA LEU A 304 4.12 13.40 2.89
C LEU A 304 4.03 12.72 1.51
N SER A 305 3.13 11.76 1.33
CA SER A 305 2.95 11.06 0.05
C SER A 305 2.57 12.03 -1.08
N ARG A 306 1.67 12.97 -0.81
CA ARG A 306 1.23 13.97 -1.79
C ARG A 306 2.32 15.00 -2.10
N GLY A 307 3.04 15.48 -1.09
CA GLY A 307 4.13 16.45 -1.27
C GLY A 307 5.31 15.89 -2.06
N LEU A 308 5.58 14.59 -1.94
CA LEU A 308 6.62 13.89 -2.70
C LEU A 308 6.28 13.70 -4.18
N LEU A 309 5.02 13.84 -4.59
CA LEU A 309 4.55 13.53 -5.94
C LEU A 309 4.25 14.81 -6.73
N LYS A 310 4.69 14.84 -7.98
CA LYS A 310 4.31 15.83 -8.98
C LYS A 310 3.89 15.15 -10.28
N PHE A 311 3.11 15.84 -11.11
CA PHE A 311 2.80 15.33 -12.46
C PHE A 311 4.08 15.20 -13.27
N GLY A 312 4.23 14.09 -14.00
CA GLY A 312 5.38 13.84 -14.86
C GLY A 312 5.36 14.61 -16.18
N GLU A 313 4.19 15.12 -16.57
CA GLU A 313 4.03 16.00 -17.74
C GLU A 313 3.75 17.44 -17.25
N SER A 314 4.66 18.36 -17.57
CA SER A 314 4.50 19.78 -17.26
C SER A 314 3.61 20.47 -18.30
N LYS A 315 2.71 21.34 -17.86
CA LYS A 315 1.89 22.19 -18.74
C LYS A 315 2.16 23.67 -18.47
N PRO A 316 2.16 24.54 -19.51
CA PRO A 316 2.30 25.98 -19.31
C PRO A 316 1.12 26.52 -18.50
N LEU A 317 1.37 27.49 -17.63
CA LEU A 317 0.34 28.07 -16.74
C LEU A 317 -0.78 28.78 -17.52
N GLY A 318 -0.45 29.40 -18.66
CA GLY A 318 -1.38 30.27 -19.38
C GLY A 318 -1.84 31.48 -18.55
N GLU A 319 -2.87 32.17 -19.02
CA GLU A 319 -3.34 33.42 -18.42
C GLU A 319 -3.85 33.28 -16.99
N ARG A 320 -4.51 32.15 -16.68
CA ARG A 320 -5.16 31.91 -15.38
C ARG A 320 -4.40 30.97 -14.46
N GLY A 321 -3.36 30.28 -14.93
CA GLY A 321 -2.67 29.25 -14.15
C GLY A 321 -2.01 29.79 -12.89
N LEU A 322 -1.36 30.96 -12.96
CA LEU A 322 -0.76 31.59 -11.78
C LEU A 322 -1.82 31.95 -10.72
N ARG A 323 -3.00 32.42 -11.15
CA ARG A 323 -4.12 32.69 -10.23
C ARG A 323 -4.58 31.42 -9.53
N TRP A 324 -4.77 30.33 -10.27
CA TRP A 324 -5.16 29.04 -9.69
C TRP A 324 -4.11 28.47 -8.75
N LEU A 325 -2.82 28.63 -9.06
CA LEU A 325 -1.72 28.22 -8.17
C LEU A 325 -1.74 29.00 -6.85
N LYS A 326 -1.99 30.33 -6.90
CA LYS A 326 -2.13 31.16 -5.71
C LYS A 326 -3.34 30.74 -4.87
N ILE A 327 -4.50 30.49 -5.49
CA ILE A 327 -5.69 30.00 -4.80
C ILE A 327 -5.41 28.65 -4.13
N HIS A 328 -4.79 27.73 -4.85
CA HIS A 328 -4.40 26.42 -4.31
C HIS A 328 -3.50 26.58 -3.09
N PHE A 329 -2.44 27.40 -3.17
CA PHE A 329 -1.54 27.66 -2.04
C PHE A 329 -2.28 28.20 -0.79
N VAL A 330 -3.16 29.19 -0.98
CA VAL A 330 -3.96 29.77 0.11
C VAL A 330 -4.86 28.72 0.76
N GLN A 331 -5.47 27.82 -0.02
CA GLN A 331 -6.29 26.72 0.52
C GLN A 331 -5.50 25.78 1.45
N PHE A 332 -4.21 25.52 1.18
CA PHE A 332 -3.37 24.71 2.07
C PHE A 332 -3.02 25.41 3.39
N VAL A 333 -2.80 26.72 3.34
CA VAL A 333 -2.34 27.49 4.52
C VAL A 333 -3.50 27.80 5.45
N TRP A 334 -4.65 28.23 4.92
CA TRP A 334 -5.76 28.73 5.74
C TRP A 334 -6.55 27.64 6.47
N PHE A 335 -6.74 26.45 5.88
CA PHE A 335 -7.45 25.36 6.54
C PHE A 335 -6.61 24.55 7.54
N ARG A 336 -5.34 24.93 7.76
CA ARG A 336 -4.46 24.29 8.76
C ARG A 336 -4.45 25.00 10.12
N GLN A 337 -5.07 26.18 10.23
CA GLN A 337 -5.12 26.97 11.48
C GLN A 337 -6.45 26.87 12.24
N SER A 338 -7.39 26.03 11.78
CA SER A 338 -8.72 25.83 12.39
C SER A 338 -8.87 24.47 13.05
#